data_AF-A0A382V3Q1-F1
#
_entry.id   AF-A0A382V3Q1-F1
#
_cell.length_a   1.000
_cell.length_b   1.000
_cell.length_c   1.000
_cell.angle_alpha   90.00
_cell.angle_beta   90.00
_cell.angle_gamma   90.00
#
_symmetry.space_group_name_H-M   'P 1'
#
loop_
_entity.id
_entity.type
_entity.pdbx_description
1 polymer ?
#
loop_
_entity_poly.entity_id
_entity_poly.type
_entity_poly.pdbx_seq_one_letter_code
_entity_poly.pdbx_strand_id
1 'polypeptide(L)'
;MQHRPTIGLVAHDSCKPALLALARDYESALSNCQIVSTENTGHMLRAHTKLTAQHLVESGPLGGDLQIASQIVEGLIDALVFLCDATQTHPHQSDINALLRISTLYDI
;
A
#
# COMPACT_ATOMS: atom_id res chain seq x y z
N MET A 1 -22.92 8.39 9.06
CA MET A 1 -21.64 7.98 9.67
C MET A 1 -20.54 8.47 8.74
N GLN A 2 -19.52 9.17 9.23
CA GLN A 2 -18.45 9.65 8.35
C GLN A 2 -17.64 8.42 7.89
N HIS A 3 -17.57 8.22 6.57
CA HIS A 3 -16.74 7.19 5.95
C HIS A 3 -15.28 7.50 6.28
N ARG A 4 -14.57 6.53 6.86
CA ARG A 4 -13.15 6.66 7.16
C ARG A 4 -12.39 6.06 5.97
N PRO A 5 -11.65 6.86 5.18
CA PRO A 5 -11.05 6.36 3.95
C PRO A 5 -10.01 5.28 4.24
N THR A 6 -9.98 4.26 3.40
CA THR A 6 -9.00 3.17 3.43
C THR A 6 -7.91 3.42 2.40
N ILE A 7 -6.66 3.44 2.86
CA ILE A 7 -5.49 3.67 2.02
C ILE A 7 -4.60 2.42 1.96
N GLY A 8 -4.26 2.01 0.74
CA GLY A 8 -3.23 1.01 0.49
C GLY A 8 -1.84 1.65 0.52
N LEU A 9 -0.93 1.14 1.35
CA LEU A 9 0.47 1.57 1.40
C LEU A 9 1.39 0.41 0.99
N VAL A 10 2.06 0.56 -0.16
CA VAL A 10 2.94 -0.46 -0.75
C VAL A 10 4.27 0.18 -1.12
N ALA A 11 5.37 -0.51 -0.83
CA ALA A 11 6.69 -0.10 -1.30
C ALA A 11 7.60 -1.30 -1.56
N HIS A 12 8.39 -1.23 -2.63
CA HIS A 12 9.55 -2.10 -2.79
C HIS A 12 10.60 -1.80 -1.72
N ASP A 13 11.49 -2.76 -1.47
CA ASP A 13 12.48 -2.69 -0.38
C ASP A 13 13.33 -1.43 -0.40
N SER A 14 13.83 -1.04 -1.58
CA SER A 14 14.61 0.18 -1.80
C SER A 14 13.80 1.47 -1.61
N CYS A 15 12.48 1.40 -1.71
CA CYS A 15 11.56 2.53 -1.57
C CYS A 15 10.99 2.70 -0.14
N LYS A 16 11.16 1.71 0.73
CA LYS A 16 10.67 1.76 2.12
C LYS A 16 11.15 2.98 2.92
N PRO A 17 12.42 3.42 2.82
CA PRO A 17 12.85 4.64 3.49
C PRO A 17 12.06 5.88 3.06
N ALA A 18 11.74 5.98 1.77
CA ALA A 18 10.94 7.08 1.23
C ALA A 18 9.48 6.99 1.69
N LEU A 19 8.89 5.78 1.70
CA LEU A 19 7.54 5.58 2.23
C LEU A 19 7.47 5.91 3.72
N LEU A 20 8.49 5.57 4.50
CA LEU A 20 8.55 5.91 5.92
C LEU A 20 8.65 7.42 6.15
N ALA A 21 9.42 8.13 5.32
CA ALA A 21 9.48 9.60 5.36
C ALA A 21 8.10 10.21 5.08
N LEU A 22 7.44 9.77 4.00
CA LEU A 22 6.07 10.19 3.67
C LEU A 22 5.10 9.89 4.82
N ALA A 23 5.17 8.68 5.39
CA ALA A 23 4.29 8.29 6.49
C ALA A 23 4.46 9.16 7.74
N ARG A 24 5.68 9.67 8.00
CA ARG A 24 5.95 10.62 9.09
C ARG A 24 5.42 12.01 8.79
N ASP A 25 5.66 12.51 7.58
CA ASP A 25 5.23 13.84 7.16
C ASP A 25 3.69 13.96 7.17
N TYR A 26 3.00 12.87 6.84
CA TYR A 26 1.53 12.79 6.81
C TYR A 26 0.93 11.98 7.97
N GLU A 27 1.67 11.75 9.06
CA GLU A 27 1.24 10.87 10.16
C GLU A 27 -0.13 11.28 10.71
N SER A 28 -0.37 12.59 10.90
CA SER A 28 -1.65 13.08 11.38
C SER A 28 -2.79 12.79 10.42
N ALA A 29 -2.58 12.91 9.11
CA ALA A 29 -3.62 12.64 8.11
C ALA A 29 -3.89 11.13 8.00
N LEU A 30 -2.83 10.33 7.88
CA LEU A 30 -2.91 8.87 7.78
C LEU A 30 -3.50 8.24 9.04
N SER A 31 -3.32 8.85 10.21
CA SER A 31 -3.95 8.38 11.46
C SER A 31 -5.47 8.46 11.43
N ASN A 32 -6.06 9.25 10.53
CA ASN A 32 -7.49 9.34 10.30
C ASN A 32 -7.98 8.36 9.22
N CYS A 33 -7.11 7.56 8.60
CA CYS A 33 -7.46 6.56 7.58
C CYS A 33 -7.41 5.13 8.16
N GLN A 34 -8.11 4.19 7.53
CA GLN A 34 -7.77 2.77 7.65
C GLN A 34 -6.59 2.49 6.71
N ILE A 35 -5.64 1.66 7.13
CA ILE A 35 -4.41 1.38 6.39
C ILE A 35 -4.35 -0.12 6.08
N VAL A 36 -4.24 -0.42 4.80
CA VAL A 36 -3.89 -1.75 4.26
C VAL A 36 -2.45 -1.68 3.78
N SER A 37 -1.62 -2.68 4.09
CA SER A 37 -0.24 -2.70 3.59
C SER A 37 0.28 -4.12 3.43
N THR A 38 1.32 -4.29 2.61
CA THR A 38 2.09 -5.54 2.58
C THR A 38 2.84 -5.75 3.91
N GLU A 39 3.05 -7.00 4.32
CA GLU A 39 3.60 -7.39 5.63
C GLU A 39 4.83 -6.55 6.05
N ASN A 40 5.88 -6.54 5.23
CA ASN A 40 7.11 -5.80 5.53
C ASN A 40 6.90 -4.28 5.64
N THR A 41 5.97 -3.73 4.85
CA THR A 41 5.63 -2.30 4.90
C THR A 41 4.91 -1.98 6.21
N GLY A 42 3.91 -2.79 6.59
CA GLY A 42 3.16 -2.61 7.84
C GLY A 42 4.04 -2.75 9.08
N HIS A 43 4.96 -3.71 9.09
CA HIS A 43 5.94 -3.86 10.17
C HIS A 43 6.86 -2.64 10.30
N MET A 44 7.36 -2.13 9.18
CA MET A 44 8.18 -0.92 9.17
C MET A 44 7.41 0.28 9.72
N LEU A 45 6.16 0.49 9.30
CA LEU A 45 5.32 1.58 9.79
C LEU A 45 5.12 1.49 11.30
N ARG A 46 4.74 0.31 11.81
CA ARG A 46 4.51 0.08 13.24
C ARG A 46 5.76 0.31 14.09
N ALA A 47 6.94 -0.03 13.56
CA ALA A 47 8.20 0.11 14.28
C ALA A 47 8.70 1.57 14.37
N HIS A 48 8.32 2.44 13.43
CA HIS A 48 8.95 3.75 13.23
C HIS A 48 7.99 4.94 13.24
N THR A 49 6.69 4.69 13.39
CA THR A 49 5.60 5.68 13.43
C THR A 49 4.53 5.25 14.42
N LYS A 50 3.53 6.10 14.66
CA LYS A 50 2.32 5.79 15.42
C LYS A 50 1.23 5.15 14.56
N LEU A 51 1.48 5.00 13.25
CA LEU A 51 0.55 4.36 12.33
C LEU A 51 0.55 2.84 12.54
N THR A 52 -0.62 2.25 12.43
CA THR A 52 -0.81 0.80 12.44
C THR A 52 -1.64 0.42 11.23
N ALA A 53 -1.10 -0.46 10.39
CA ALA A 53 -1.89 -1.11 9.36
C ALA A 53 -2.88 -2.07 10.00
N GLN A 54 -4.18 -1.82 9.83
CA GLN A 54 -5.24 -2.68 10.37
C GLN A 54 -5.33 -3.99 9.60
N HIS A 55 -4.95 -3.96 8.32
CA HIS A 55 -4.92 -5.14 7.46
C HIS A 55 -3.54 -5.30 6.83
N LEU A 56 -2.95 -6.47 7.05
CA LEU A 56 -1.73 -6.90 6.40
C LEU A 56 -2.10 -7.90 5.30
N VAL A 57 -1.63 -7.62 4.09
CA VAL A 57 -1.64 -8.57 2.98
C VAL A 57 -0.25 -9.20 2.83
N GLU A 58 -0.17 -10.24 2.02
CA GLU A 58 1.09 -10.91 1.70
C GLU A 58 2.11 -9.95 1.08
N SER A 59 3.36 -10.39 1.00
CA SER A 59 4.35 -9.67 0.19
C SER A 59 3.97 -9.68 -1.30
N GLY A 60 4.41 -8.68 -2.06
CA GLY A 60 4.20 -8.62 -3.52
C GLY A 60 4.55 -9.94 -4.24
N PRO A 61 5.75 -10.52 -4.02
CA PRO A 61 6.14 -11.82 -4.60
C PRO A 61 5.24 -13.01 -4.25
N LEU A 62 4.48 -12.93 -3.16
CA LEU A 62 3.55 -13.97 -2.71
C LEU A 62 2.08 -13.67 -3.05
N GLY A 63 1.82 -12.63 -3.84
CA GLY A 63 0.49 -12.27 -4.33
C GLY A 63 -0.18 -11.10 -3.59
N GLY A 64 0.57 -10.37 -2.74
CA GLY A 64 0.06 -9.19 -2.03
C GLY A 64 -0.51 -8.11 -2.96
N ASP A 65 0.11 -7.91 -4.11
CA ASP A 65 -0.35 -6.94 -5.11
C ASP A 65 -1.74 -7.30 -5.66
N LEU A 66 -2.00 -8.59 -5.86
CA LEU A 66 -3.30 -9.09 -6.32
C LEU A 66 -4.35 -9.04 -5.21
N GLN A 67 -3.96 -9.24 -3.94
CA GLN A 67 -4.87 -9.04 -2.80
C GLN A 67 -5.31 -7.58 -2.68
N ILE A 68 -4.42 -6.64 -2.92
CA ILE A 68 -4.75 -5.21 -2.96
C ILE A 68 -5.64 -4.91 -4.16
N ALA A 69 -5.30 -5.42 -5.34
CA ALA A 69 -6.13 -5.24 -6.54
C ALA A 69 -7.56 -5.79 -6.35
N SER A 70 -7.73 -6.94 -5.68
CA SER A 70 -9.06 -7.48 -5.33
C SER A 70 -9.83 -6.53 -4.43
N GLN A 71 -9.18 -5.98 -3.40
CA GLN A 71 -9.81 -5.02 -2.48
C GLN A 71 -10.20 -3.71 -3.17
N ILE A 72 -9.44 -3.25 -4.17
CA ILE A 72 -9.82 -2.11 -5.02
C ILE A 72 -11.10 -2.43 -5.80
N VAL A 73 -11.15 -3.59 -6.45
CA VAL A 73 -12.34 -4.07 -7.19
C VAL A 73 -13.58 -4.17 -6.30
N GLU A 74 -13.40 -4.57 -5.04
CA GLU A 74 -14.45 -4.70 -4.03
C GLU A 74 -14.87 -3.35 -3.42
N GLY A 75 -14.21 -2.24 -3.76
CA GLY A 75 -14.49 -0.92 -3.20
C GLY A 75 -14.05 -0.77 -1.74
N LEU A 76 -13.08 -1.57 -1.29
CA LEU A 76 -12.55 -1.57 0.08
C LEU A 76 -11.35 -0.64 0.26
N ILE A 77 -10.73 -0.20 -0.85
CA ILE A 77 -9.60 0.73 -0.88
C ILE A 77 -10.03 1.98 -1.63
N ASP A 78 -9.93 3.14 -0.97
CA ASP A 78 -10.31 4.45 -1.51
C ASP A 78 -9.12 5.20 -2.14
N ALA A 79 -7.88 4.81 -1.81
CA ALA A 79 -6.66 5.42 -2.34
C ALA A 79 -5.47 4.44 -2.26
N LEU A 80 -4.52 4.55 -3.19
CA LEU A 80 -3.30 3.75 -3.21
C LEU A 80 -2.04 4.63 -3.25
N VAL A 81 -1.10 4.38 -2.34
CA VAL A 81 0.28 4.88 -2.44
C VAL A 81 1.19 3.68 -2.68
N PHE A 82 1.69 3.57 -3.91
CA PHE A 82 2.63 2.53 -4.29
C PHE A 82 3.96 3.13 -4.74
N LEU A 83 5.00 3.00 -3.91
CA LEU A 83 6.36 3.36 -4.27
C LEU A 83 7.09 2.18 -4.91
N CYS A 84 7.12 2.18 -6.24
CA CYS A 84 7.75 1.16 -7.07
C CYS A 84 9.17 1.57 -7.47
N ASP A 85 10.14 0.68 -7.27
CA ASP A 85 11.49 0.83 -7.77
C ASP A 85 11.58 0.49 -9.27
N ALA A 86 11.70 1.53 -10.10
CA ALA A 86 11.83 1.42 -11.55
C ALA A 86 13.22 0.98 -12.04
N THR A 87 14.21 0.86 -11.15
CA THR A 87 15.60 0.50 -11.50
C THR A 87 15.88 -0.99 -11.39
N GLN A 88 14.95 -1.76 -10.81
CA GLN A 88 15.10 -3.20 -10.58
C GLN A 88 14.05 -4.00 -11.35
N THR A 89 14.43 -5.21 -11.76
CA THR A 89 13.49 -6.20 -12.30
C THR A 89 12.85 -6.95 -11.15
N HIS A 90 11.51 -6.93 -11.08
CA HIS A 90 10.77 -7.63 -10.02
C HIS A 90 10.22 -8.97 -10.54
N PRO A 91 10.37 -10.08 -9.79
CA PRO A 91 9.83 -11.39 -10.18
C PRO A 91 8.32 -11.40 -10.41
N HIS A 92 7.61 -10.46 -9.80
CA HIS A 92 6.16 -10.28 -9.80
C HIS A 92 5.73 -9.07 -10.66
N GLN A 93 6.49 -8.72 -11.71
CA GLN A 93 6.20 -7.57 -12.56
C GLN A 93 4.80 -7.60 -13.21
N SER A 94 4.28 -8.79 -13.51
CA SER A 94 2.90 -8.97 -14.00
C SER A 94 1.86 -8.45 -13.01
N ASP A 95 2.13 -8.65 -11.72
CA ASP A 95 1.19 -8.38 -10.63
C ASP A 95 1.20 -6.89 -10.31
N ILE A 96 2.38 -6.27 -10.32
CA ILE A 96 2.55 -4.80 -10.28
C ILE A 96 1.74 -4.15 -11.40
N ASN A 97 1.89 -4.63 -12.63
CA ASN A 97 1.17 -4.07 -13.78
C ASN A 97 -0.35 -4.28 -13.66
N ALA A 98 -0.79 -5.42 -13.11
CA ALA A 98 -2.19 -5.69 -12.85
C ALA A 98 -2.77 -4.73 -11.80
N LEU A 99 -2.05 -4.49 -10.70
CA LEU A 99 -2.44 -3.55 -9.65
C LEU A 99 -2.56 -2.11 -10.19
N LEU A 100 -1.58 -1.63 -10.94
CA LEU A 100 -1.61 -0.29 -11.55
C LEU A 100 -2.77 -0.14 -12.54
N ARG A 101 -3.01 -1.16 -13.36
CA ARG A 101 -4.14 -1.19 -14.30
C ARG A 101 -5.48 -1.13 -13.58
N ILE A 102 -5.65 -1.91 -12.50
CA ILE A 102 -6.88 -1.91 -11.71
C ILE A 102 -7.09 -0.57 -11.01
N SER A 103 -6.06 -0.01 -10.39
CA SER A 103 -6.14 1.30 -9.73
C SER A 103 -6.58 2.39 -10.71
N THR A 104 -5.99 2.40 -11.92
CA THR A 104 -6.36 3.34 -12.99
C THR A 104 -7.80 3.12 -13.47
N LEU A 105 -8.25 1.87 -13.61
CA LEU A 105 -9.59 1.55 -14.08
C LEU A 105 -10.68 1.98 -13.09
N TYR A 106 -10.39 1.94 -11.79
CA TYR A 106 -11.31 2.30 -10.71
C TYR A 106 -11.17 3.75 -10.25
N ASP A 107 -10.26 4.53 -10.86
CA ASP A 107 -10.03 5.96 -10.61
C ASP A 107 -9.69 6.29 -9.14
N ILE A 108 -8.67 5.60 -8.60
CA ILE A 108 -8.13 5.81 -7.25
C ILE A 108 -6.60 6.00 -7.20
#